data_AF-C6Q269-F1
#
_entry.id   AF-C6Q269-F1
#
_cell.length_a   1.000
_cell.length_b   1.000
_cell.length_c   1.000
_cell.angle_alpha   90.00
_cell.angle_beta   90.00
_cell.angle_gamma   90.00
#
_symmetry.space_group_name_H-M   'P 1'
#
loop_
_entity.id
_entity.type
_entity.pdbx_description
1 polymer ?
#
loop_
_entity_poly.entity_id
_entity_poly.type
_entity_poly.pdbx_seq_one_letter_code
_entity_poly.pdbx_strand_id
1 'polypeptide(L)'
;MLDKREFSKCEKLLDKLYSKCTYNEFLVAFDVAVRAYQRISKNDSIFYRNNFYLGVISCEDRLISTVCDYYLNGNGQKENLNEDIFPMINILSGNKDSILAKELKKLFLNVYNN
;
A
#
# COMPACT_ATOMS: atom_id res chain seq x y z
N MET A 1 18.59 0.30 3.53
CA MET A 1 17.73 1.10 4.42
C MET A 1 17.22 2.25 3.58
N LEU A 2 15.93 2.26 3.24
CA LEU A 2 15.40 3.26 2.30
C LEU A 2 15.40 4.65 2.92
N ASP A 3 15.41 5.65 2.05
CA ASP A 3 15.47 7.03 2.44
C ASP A 3 14.11 7.44 3.03
N LYS A 4 14.10 8.16 4.16
CA LYS A 4 12.88 8.79 4.72
C LYS A 4 12.11 9.59 3.66
N ARG A 5 12.81 10.07 2.62
CA ARG A 5 12.22 10.76 1.47
C ARG A 5 11.23 9.89 0.68
N GLU A 6 11.45 8.58 0.55
CA GLU A 6 10.57 7.70 -0.23
C GLU A 6 9.26 7.41 0.50
N PHE A 7 9.31 7.20 1.82
CA PHE A 7 8.12 7.08 2.68
C PHE A 7 7.26 8.35 2.62
N SER A 8 7.87 9.51 2.86
CA SER A 8 7.15 10.79 2.80
C SER A 8 6.56 11.07 1.40
N LYS A 9 7.23 10.59 0.35
CA LYS A 9 6.72 10.73 -1.01
C LYS A 9 5.55 9.78 -1.27
N CYS A 10 5.60 8.55 -0.78
CA CYS A 10 4.49 7.60 -0.84
C CYS A 10 3.24 8.17 -0.17
N GLU A 11 3.36 8.64 1.09
CA GLU A 11 2.26 9.27 1.84
C GLU A 11 1.63 10.42 1.06
N LYS A 12 2.44 11.37 0.56
CA LYS A 12 1.94 12.52 -0.23
C LYS A 12 1.23 12.11 -1.51
N LEU A 13 1.64 11.02 -2.14
CA LEU A 13 0.98 10.52 -3.35
C LEU A 13 -0.33 9.82 -3.00
N LEU A 14 -0.37 9.04 -1.92
CA LEU A 14 -1.58 8.43 -1.39
C LEU A 14 -2.62 9.49 -0.98
N ASP A 15 -2.24 10.53 -0.24
CA ASP A 15 -3.15 11.63 0.14
C ASP A 15 -3.78 12.31 -1.08
N LYS A 16 -3.02 12.48 -2.16
CA LYS A 16 -3.52 13.04 -3.42
C LYS A 16 -4.49 12.11 -4.14
N LEU A 17 -4.35 10.79 -3.97
CA LEU A 17 -5.30 9.82 -4.50
C LEU A 17 -6.56 9.78 -3.63
N TYR A 18 -6.41 9.75 -2.30
CA TYR A 18 -7.54 9.78 -1.34
C TYR A 18 -8.42 11.00 -1.51
N SER A 19 -7.82 12.18 -1.71
CA SER A 19 -8.59 13.42 -1.94
C SER A 19 -9.37 13.46 -3.25
N LYS A 20 -9.15 12.50 -4.16
CA LYS A 20 -9.77 12.45 -5.49
C LYS A 20 -10.61 11.20 -5.72
N CYS A 21 -10.39 10.13 -4.96
CA CYS A 21 -11.16 8.91 -5.10
C CYS A 21 -12.56 9.08 -4.50
N THR A 22 -13.51 8.34 -5.07
CA THR A 22 -14.82 8.15 -4.46
C THR A 22 -14.70 7.25 -3.24
N TYR A 23 -15.68 7.34 -2.34
CA TYR A 23 -15.75 6.45 -1.18
C TYR A 23 -15.80 4.97 -1.57
N ASN A 24 -16.49 4.62 -2.66
CA ASN A 24 -16.55 3.23 -3.14
C ASN A 24 -15.18 2.76 -3.66
N GLU A 25 -14.45 3.59 -4.40
CA GLU A 25 -13.07 3.27 -4.80
C GLU A 25 -12.18 3.06 -3.58
N PHE A 26 -12.30 3.94 -2.58
CA PHE A 26 -11.57 3.78 -1.32
C PHE A 26 -11.89 2.44 -0.64
N LEU A 27 -13.17 2.07 -0.47
CA LEU A 27 -13.56 0.80 0.15
C LEU A 27 -13.01 -0.42 -0.59
N VAL A 28 -13.05 -0.40 -1.93
CA VAL A 28 -12.52 -1.52 -2.72
C VAL A 28 -10.98 -1.60 -2.61
N ALA A 29 -10.29 -0.46 -2.54
CA ALA A 29 -8.85 -0.45 -2.28
C ALA A 29 -8.51 -0.94 -0.86
N PHE A 30 -9.33 -0.56 0.12
CA PHE A 30 -9.21 -1.04 1.50
C PHE A 30 -9.38 -2.56 1.59
N ASP A 31 -10.34 -3.15 0.88
CA ASP A 31 -10.51 -4.62 0.82
C ASP A 31 -9.29 -5.35 0.22
N VAL A 32 -8.58 -4.71 -0.72
CA VAL A 32 -7.30 -5.23 -1.23
C VAL A 32 -6.24 -5.15 -0.12
N ALA A 33 -6.16 -4.02 0.59
CA ALA A 33 -5.23 -3.85 1.71
C ALA A 33 -5.45 -4.89 2.82
N VAL A 34 -6.70 -5.21 3.14
CA VAL A 34 -7.06 -6.25 4.13
C VAL A 34 -6.52 -7.61 3.69
N ARG A 35 -6.70 -7.98 2.42
CA ARG A 35 -6.17 -9.25 1.89
C ARG A 35 -4.65 -9.28 1.92
N ALA A 36 -4.00 -8.18 1.52
CA ALA A 36 -2.55 -8.03 1.60
C ALA A 36 -2.04 -8.16 3.04
N TYR A 37 -2.67 -7.47 3.98
CA TYR A 37 -2.34 -7.54 5.41
C TYR A 37 -2.46 -8.97 5.95
N GLN A 38 -3.53 -9.69 5.62
CA GLN A 38 -3.71 -11.09 6.03
C GLN A 38 -2.63 -12.01 5.45
N ARG A 39 -2.26 -11.80 4.18
CA ARG A 39 -1.18 -12.54 3.52
C ARG A 39 0.15 -12.28 4.22
N ILE A 40 0.50 -11.02 4.45
CA ILE A 40 1.74 -10.63 5.15
C ILE A 40 1.75 -11.22 6.55
N SER A 41 0.67 -11.05 7.32
CA SER A 41 0.58 -11.49 8.71
C SER A 41 0.74 -13.01 8.89
N LYS A 42 0.33 -13.81 7.89
CA LYS A 42 0.56 -15.26 7.89
C LYS A 42 2.03 -15.63 7.68
N ASN A 43 2.77 -14.80 6.94
CA ASN A 43 4.14 -15.10 6.52
C ASN A 43 5.20 -14.37 7.36
N ASP A 44 4.83 -13.28 8.05
CA ASP A 44 5.70 -12.50 8.92
C ASP A 44 5.06 -12.28 10.30
N SER A 45 5.53 -13.07 11.27
CA SER A 45 5.06 -13.02 12.65
C SER A 45 5.44 -11.72 13.39
N ILE A 46 6.53 -11.05 12.99
CA ILE A 46 6.95 -9.77 13.58
C ILE A 46 6.01 -8.68 13.10
N PHE A 47 5.73 -8.65 11.79
CA PHE A 47 4.75 -7.73 11.22
C PHE A 47 3.38 -7.89 11.88
N TYR A 48 2.90 -9.13 12.02
CA TYR A 48 1.61 -9.41 12.67
C TYR A 48 1.56 -8.87 14.11
N ARG A 49 2.59 -9.16 14.93
CA ARG A 49 2.63 -8.69 16.32
C ARG A 49 2.62 -7.16 16.42
N ASN A 50 3.38 -6.48 15.57
CA ASN A 50 3.48 -5.02 15.60
C ASN A 50 2.20 -4.32 15.10
N ASN A 51 1.40 -5.01 14.29
CA ASN A 51 0.25 -4.43 13.59
C ASN A 51 -1.07 -5.16 13.89
N PHE A 52 -1.15 -5.96 14.96
CA PHE A 52 -2.31 -6.80 15.24
C PHE A 52 -3.62 -5.99 15.36
N TYR A 53 -3.52 -4.76 15.88
CA TYR A 53 -4.66 -3.87 16.10
C TYR A 53 -5.36 -3.45 14.80
N LEU A 54 -4.66 -3.45 13.67
CA LEU A 54 -5.23 -3.09 12.36
C LEU A 54 -6.24 -4.14 11.85
N GLY A 55 -6.15 -5.38 12.33
CA GLY A 55 -7.13 -6.43 12.02
C GLY A 55 -8.33 -6.46 12.99
N VAL A 56 -8.32 -5.61 14.03
CA VAL A 56 -9.29 -5.66 15.14
C VAL A 56 -10.04 -4.33 15.32
N ILE A 57 -9.44 -3.21 14.94
CA ILE A 57 -9.97 -1.86 15.10
C ILE A 57 -10.09 -1.21 13.71
N SER A 58 -11.21 -0.56 13.40
CA SER A 58 -11.39 0.22 12.16
C SER A 58 -10.34 1.34 12.07
N CYS A 59 -9.28 1.08 11.29
CA CYS A 59 -8.14 1.96 11.06
C CYS A 59 -7.82 1.95 9.56
N GLU A 60 -8.81 2.30 8.74
CA GLU A 60 -8.83 2.02 7.30
C GLU A 60 -7.65 2.67 6.55
N ASP A 61 -7.42 3.97 6.78
CA ASP A 61 -6.31 4.70 6.16
C ASP A 61 -4.94 4.18 6.62
N ARG A 62 -4.83 3.80 7.91
CA ARG A 62 -3.58 3.25 8.46
C ARG A 62 -3.24 1.89 7.88
N LEU A 63 -4.25 1.08 7.52
CA LEU A 63 -4.02 -0.24 6.96
C LEU A 63 -3.31 -0.13 5.60
N ILE A 64 -3.82 0.71 4.70
CA ILE A 64 -3.20 0.90 3.37
C ILE A 64 -1.76 1.39 3.53
N SER A 65 -1.54 2.44 4.34
CA SER A 65 -0.19 2.97 4.58
C SER A 65 0.75 1.92 5.18
N THR A 66 0.27 1.10 6.13
CA THR A 66 1.08 0.04 6.75
C THR A 66 1.50 -1.03 5.74
N VAL A 67 0.59 -1.44 4.85
CA VAL A 67 0.91 -2.38 3.77
C VAL A 67 1.91 -1.75 2.80
N CYS A 68 1.71 -0.48 2.43
CA CYS A 68 2.66 0.25 1.60
C CYS A 68 4.04 0.33 2.24
N ASP A 69 4.14 0.64 3.53
CA ASP A 69 5.41 0.72 4.25
C ASP A 69 6.12 -0.62 4.32
N TYR A 70 5.38 -1.73 4.49
CA TYR A 70 5.95 -3.07 4.47
C TYR A 70 6.66 -3.38 3.14
N TYR A 71 5.98 -3.09 2.03
CA TYR A 71 6.55 -3.29 0.69
C TYR A 71 7.63 -2.28 0.36
N LEU A 72 7.47 -1.02 0.78
CA LEU A 72 8.53 -0.04 0.64
C LEU A 72 9.78 -0.54 1.34
N ASN A 73 9.72 -1.02 2.59
CA ASN A 73 10.89 -1.58 3.29
C ASN A 73 11.59 -2.78 2.59
N GLY A 74 11.02 -3.32 1.50
CA GLY A 74 11.57 -4.47 0.79
C GLY A 74 11.26 -5.81 1.47
N ASN A 75 10.36 -5.82 2.45
CA ASN A 75 10.04 -7.02 3.23
C ASN A 75 9.13 -8.01 2.46
N GLY A 76 8.38 -7.51 1.46
CA GLY A 76 7.53 -8.35 0.61
C GLY A 76 8.26 -8.92 -0.59
N GLN A 77 7.69 -9.95 -1.23
CA GLN A 77 8.17 -10.43 -2.53
C GLN A 77 7.71 -9.48 -3.65
N LYS A 78 8.57 -9.25 -4.65
CA LYS A 78 8.31 -8.33 -5.77
C LYS A 78 7.06 -8.73 -6.55
N GLU A 79 6.82 -10.03 -6.69
CA GLU A 79 5.70 -10.61 -7.44
C GLU A 79 4.36 -10.20 -6.81
N ASN A 80 4.32 -10.11 -5.47
CA ASN A 80 3.12 -9.74 -4.72
C ASN A 80 2.73 -8.26 -4.92
N LEU A 81 3.61 -7.40 -5.47
CA LEU A 81 3.23 -6.03 -5.81
C LEU A 81 2.05 -5.99 -6.80
N ASN A 82 1.95 -6.99 -7.70
CA ASN A 82 0.89 -7.06 -8.69
C ASN A 82 -0.46 -7.46 -8.09
N GLU A 83 -0.47 -8.02 -6.88
CA GLU A 83 -1.68 -8.46 -6.19
C GLU A 83 -2.07 -7.52 -5.04
N ASP A 84 -1.08 -6.99 -4.33
CA ASP A 84 -1.29 -6.20 -3.13
C ASP A 84 -1.24 -4.70 -3.43
N ILE A 85 -0.16 -4.20 -4.03
CA ILE A 85 0.09 -2.76 -4.13
C ILE A 85 -0.52 -2.13 -5.38
N PHE A 86 -0.26 -2.69 -6.56
CA PHE A 86 -0.68 -2.07 -7.82
C PHE A 86 -2.20 -2.07 -8.02
N PRO A 87 -2.95 -3.11 -7.61
CA PRO A 87 -4.40 -3.05 -7.63
C PRO A 87 -4.94 -1.94 -6.73
N MET A 88 -4.45 -1.80 -5.49
CA MET A 88 -4.84 -0.69 -4.60
C MET A 88 -4.64 0.67 -5.28
N ILE A 89 -3.45 0.91 -5.82
CA ILE A 89 -3.12 2.19 -6.49
C ILE A 89 -4.04 2.44 -7.69
N ASN A 90 -4.30 1.41 -8.51
CA ASN A 90 -5.20 1.51 -9.66
C ASN A 90 -6.62 1.90 -9.25
N ILE A 91 -7.15 1.23 -8.23
CA ILE A 91 -8.49 1.47 -7.72
C ILE A 91 -8.60 2.90 -7.17
N LEU A 92 -7.63 3.32 -6.35
CA LEU A 92 -7.57 4.68 -5.79
C LEU A 92 -7.42 5.77 -6.87
N SER A 93 -6.91 5.43 -8.05
CA SER A 93 -6.87 6.34 -9.20
C SER A 93 -8.09 6.23 -10.12
N GLY A 94 -9.14 5.53 -9.69
CA GLY A 94 -10.36 5.27 -10.45
C GLY A 94 -10.15 4.42 -11.70
N ASN A 95 -9.12 3.57 -11.70
CA ASN A 95 -8.67 2.75 -12.82
C ASN A 95 -8.36 3.54 -14.11
N LYS A 96 -8.03 4.82 -13.97
CA LYS A 96 -7.67 5.71 -15.08
C LYS A 96 -6.16 5.81 -15.23
N ASP A 97 -5.72 6.26 -16.39
CA ASP A 97 -4.32 6.66 -16.55
C ASP A 97 -4.03 7.88 -15.66
N SER A 98 -3.15 7.70 -14.67
CA SER A 98 -2.85 8.69 -13.65
C SER A 98 -1.35 8.82 -13.47
N ILE A 99 -0.84 10.04 -13.64
CA ILE A 99 0.57 10.38 -13.39
C ILE A 99 0.95 10.05 -11.94
N LEU A 100 0.06 10.35 -10.98
CA LEU A 100 0.27 10.05 -9.57
C LEU A 100 0.37 8.54 -9.33
N ALA A 101 -0.52 7.76 -9.94
CA ALA A 101 -0.51 6.30 -9.83
C ALA A 101 0.78 5.70 -10.42
N LYS A 102 1.19 6.16 -11.61
CA LYS A 102 2.45 5.75 -12.26
C LYS A 102 3.66 6.07 -11.39
N GLU A 103 3.71 7.28 -10.83
CA GLU A 103 4.80 7.71 -9.95
C GLU A 103 4.86 6.89 -8.67
N LEU A 104 3.70 6.60 -8.07
CA LEU A 104 3.61 5.79 -6.85
C LEU A 104 4.08 4.35 -7.11
N LYS A 105 3.60 3.69 -8.18
CA LYS A 105 4.07 2.35 -8.56
C LYS A 105 5.58 2.30 -8.80
N LYS A 106 6.15 3.35 -9.40
CA LYS A 106 7.59 3.43 -9.64
C LYS A 106 8.39 3.44 -8.34
N LEU A 107 7.89 4.04 -7.26
CA LEU A 107 8.55 3.97 -5.95
C LEU A 107 8.72 2.53 -5.49
N PHE A 108 7.66 1.73 -5.54
CA PHE A 108 7.74 0.32 -5.17
C PHE A 108 8.68 -0.47 -6.10
N LEU A 109 8.60 -0.27 -7.41
CA LEU A 109 9.50 -0.95 -8.35
C LEU A 109 10.98 -0.64 -8.08
N ASN A 110 11.31 0.59 -7.70
CA ASN A 110 12.69 0.98 -7.40
C ASN A 110 13.28 0.21 -6.20
N VAL A 111 12.46 -0.14 -5.21
CA VAL A 111 12.90 -0.93 -4.05
C VAL A 111 13.42 -2.31 -4.47
N TYR A 112 12.83 -2.92 -5.51
CA TYR A 112 13.10 -4.29 -5.94
C TYR A 112 13.91 -4.41 -7.24
N ASN A 113 14.37 -3.29 -7.78
CA ASN A 113 15.24 -3.23 -8.95
C ASN A 113 16.68 -2.82 -8.60
N ASN A 114 16.92 -2.42 -7.35
CA ASN A 114 18.23 -2.19 -6.77
C ASN A 114 18.73 -3.43 -6.03
#